data_AF-A0A941S7U1-F1
#
_entry.id   AF-A0A941S7U1-F1
#
_cell.length_a   1.000
_cell.length_b   1.000
_cell.length_c   1.000
_cell.angle_alpha   90.00
_cell.angle_beta   90.00
_cell.angle_gamma   90.00
#
_symmetry.space_group_name_H-M   'P 1'
#
loop_
_entity.id
_entity.type
_entity.pdbx_description
1 polymer ?
#
loop_
_entity_poly.entity_id
_entity_poly.type
_entity_poly.pdbx_seq_one_letter_code
_entity_poly.pdbx_strand_id
1 'polypeptide(L)'
;LQALSRNYGPSIIVAQETQATAGLGFAFLEVDYFAQGQDDPPIHLYAMLDHRAARTSPKVRALATFHEHIFQCLRNQQWDKARALIEQCARLSGASQTLYDLYRARIRYFETHPPGPGWDGAFRPVLK
;
A
#
# COMPACT_ATOMS: atom_id res chain seq x y z
N LEU A 1 14.32 -4.81 1.62
CA LEU A 1 13.05 -5.59 1.46
C LEU A 1 12.74 -6.50 2.66
N GLN A 2 13.65 -7.37 3.13
CA GLN A 2 13.40 -8.23 4.31
C GLN A 2 13.10 -7.47 5.62
N ALA A 3 13.68 -6.28 5.84
CA ALA A 3 13.35 -5.48 7.02
C ALA A 3 11.93 -4.89 6.96
N LEU A 4 11.45 -4.60 5.75
CA LEU A 4 10.13 -4.05 5.49
C LEU A 4 9.05 -5.13 5.60
N SER A 5 9.32 -6.39 5.23
CA SER A 5 8.31 -7.46 5.21
C SER A 5 7.59 -7.68 6.54
N ARG A 6 8.25 -7.41 7.67
CA ARG A 6 7.62 -7.46 9.00
C ARG A 6 6.45 -6.49 9.18
N ASN A 7 6.43 -5.38 8.43
CA ASN A 7 5.41 -4.33 8.56
C ASN A 7 4.15 -4.57 7.72
N TYR A 8 4.17 -5.50 6.76
CA TYR A 8 3.05 -5.69 5.82
C TYR A 8 2.33 -7.04 5.98
N GLY A 9 2.82 -7.90 6.87
CA GLY A 9 2.23 -9.21 7.18
C GLY A 9 2.78 -10.36 6.32
N PRO A 10 2.17 -11.56 6.37
CA PRO A 10 2.72 -12.80 5.79
C PRO A 10 2.69 -12.86 4.25
N SER A 11 2.42 -11.74 3.58
CA SER A 11 2.33 -11.68 2.12
C SER A 11 3.72 -11.49 1.51
N ILE A 12 4.02 -12.23 0.44
CA ILE A 12 5.25 -12.05 -0.32
C ILE A 12 5.22 -10.64 -0.93
N ILE A 13 6.10 -9.77 -0.44
CA ILE A 13 6.28 -8.41 -0.96
C ILE A 13 7.25 -8.47 -2.13
N VAL A 14 6.80 -8.00 -3.28
CA VAL A 14 7.59 -7.85 -4.49
C VAL A 14 7.72 -6.37 -4.83
N ALA A 15 8.94 -5.96 -5.16
CA ALA A 15 9.20 -4.66 -5.76
C ALA A 15 8.74 -4.65 -7.23
N GLN A 16 8.39 -3.47 -7.75
CA GLN A 16 7.90 -3.28 -9.12
C GLN A 16 8.77 -3.94 -10.20
N GLU A 17 10.09 -3.93 -10.04
CA GLU A 17 11.03 -4.57 -10.98
C GLU A 17 10.83 -6.10 -11.09
N THR A 18 10.37 -6.75 -10.02
CA THR A 18 10.03 -8.19 -10.03
C THR A 18 8.63 -8.44 -10.61
N GLN A 19 7.72 -7.47 -10.49
CA GLN A 19 6.36 -7.57 -11.05
C GLN A 19 6.37 -7.58 -12.59
N ALA A 20 7.25 -6.79 -13.22
CA ALA A 20 7.39 -6.75 -14.68
C ALA A 20 7.82 -8.09 -15.29
N THR A 21 8.62 -8.88 -14.56
CA THR A 21 9.17 -10.16 -15.04
C THR A 21 8.27 -11.36 -14.71
N ALA A 22 7.35 -11.22 -13.75
CA ALA A 22 6.54 -12.34 -13.23
C ALA A 22 5.43 -12.84 -14.19
N GLY A 23 5.16 -12.15 -15.29
CA GLY A 23 4.30 -12.67 -16.37
C GLY A 23 2.81 -12.77 -16.05
N LEU A 24 2.02 -12.96 -17.12
CA LEU A 24 0.56 -13.02 -17.19
C LEU A 24 -0.03 -14.16 -16.33
N GLY A 25 -0.09 -13.99 -15.01
CA GLY A 25 -0.62 -15.04 -14.13
C GLY A 25 -0.70 -14.70 -12.65
N PHE A 26 -0.40 -13.47 -12.23
CA PHE A 26 -0.41 -13.04 -10.84
C PHE A 26 -1.32 -11.82 -10.65
N ALA A 27 -2.05 -11.78 -9.54
CA ALA A 27 -2.73 -10.57 -9.09
C ALA A 27 -1.85 -9.88 -8.06
N PHE A 28 -1.76 -8.55 -8.11
CA PHE A 28 -0.92 -7.76 -7.22
C PHE A 28 -1.79 -6.77 -6.47
N LEU A 29 -1.49 -6.59 -5.18
CA LEU A 29 -2.15 -5.64 -4.31
C LEU A 29 -1.13 -4.57 -3.92
N GLU A 30 -1.37 -3.30 -4.26
CA GLU A 30 -0.50 -2.22 -3.81
C GLU A 30 -0.48 -2.22 -2.27
N VAL A 31 0.72 -2.21 -1.69
CA VAL A 31 0.92 -2.18 -0.22
C VAL A 31 1.77 -0.99 0.20
N ASP A 32 2.66 -0.49 -0.66
CA ASP A 32 3.40 0.72 -0.35
C ASP A 32 3.90 1.48 -1.58
N TYR A 33 4.14 2.76 -1.35
CA TYR A 33 4.95 3.61 -2.19
C TYR A 33 5.88 4.41 -1.28
N PHE A 34 7.14 3.99 -1.22
CA PHE A 34 8.10 4.51 -0.24
C PHE A 34 9.47 4.75 -0.88
N ALA A 35 10.23 5.70 -0.32
CA ALA A 35 11.65 5.89 -0.64
C ALA A 35 12.50 5.62 0.61
N GLN A 36 13.75 5.17 0.42
CA GLN A 36 14.66 4.88 1.55
C GLN A 36 15.23 6.17 2.16
N GLY A 37 15.58 7.14 1.32
CA GLY A 37 15.98 8.50 1.68
C GLY A 37 15.11 9.57 1.05
N GLN A 38 15.44 10.84 1.33
CA GLN A 38 14.73 11.99 0.76
C GLN A 38 14.92 12.09 -0.76
N ASP A 39 16.15 11.89 -1.22
CA ASP A 39 16.55 12.04 -2.62
C ASP A 39 16.51 10.71 -3.40
N ASP A 40 16.18 9.61 -2.73
CA ASP A 40 16.11 8.30 -3.36
C ASP A 40 14.84 8.16 -4.22
N PRO A 41 14.93 7.44 -5.36
CA PRO A 41 13.76 7.14 -6.16
C PRO A 41 12.77 6.28 -5.34
N PRO A 42 11.48 6.65 -5.32
CA PRO A 42 10.48 5.87 -4.61
C PRO A 42 10.17 4.55 -5.33
N ILE A 43 9.82 3.54 -4.54
CA ILE A 43 9.58 2.17 -4.98
C ILE A 43 8.16 1.78 -4.64
N HIS A 44 7.42 1.28 -5.63
CA HIS A 44 6.16 0.60 -5.38
C HIS A 44 6.41 -0.81 -4.84
N LEU A 45 5.74 -1.11 -3.74
CA LEU A 45 5.67 -2.43 -3.14
C LEU A 45 4.28 -3.01 -3.38
N TYR A 46 4.28 -4.27 -3.82
CA TYR A 46 3.06 -5.03 -4.04
C TYR A 46 3.08 -6.32 -3.24
N ALA A 47 1.94 -6.70 -2.67
CA ALA A 47 1.71 -8.04 -2.19
C ALA A 47 1.18 -8.91 -3.33
N MET A 48 1.75 -10.11 -3.49
CA MET A 48 1.25 -11.09 -4.44
C MET A 48 -0.02 -11.75 -3.90
N LEU A 49 -1.07 -11.74 -4.71
CA LEU A 49 -2.33 -12.46 -4.48
C LEU A 49 -2.37 -13.70 -5.39
N ASP A 50 -2.96 -14.78 -4.88
CA ASP A 50 -3.28 -15.94 -5.71
C ASP A 50 -4.25 -15.52 -6.84
N HIS A 51 -3.80 -15.67 -8.08
CA HIS A 51 -4.54 -15.30 -9.28
C HIS A 51 -5.86 -16.04 -9.44
N ARG A 52 -5.93 -17.32 -9.04
CA ARG A 52 -7.19 -18.06 -9.04
C ARG A 52 -8.16 -17.40 -8.07
N ALA A 53 -7.70 -17.10 -6.86
CA ALA A 53 -8.51 -16.43 -5.85
C ALA A 53 -8.95 -15.03 -6.29
N ALA A 54 -8.08 -14.25 -6.94
CA ALA A 54 -8.42 -12.93 -7.47
C ALA A 54 -9.50 -12.99 -8.56
N ARG A 55 -9.50 -14.02 -9.40
CA ARG A 55 -10.53 -14.20 -10.44
C ARG A 55 -11.84 -14.76 -9.90
N THR A 56 -11.78 -15.71 -8.98
CA THR A 56 -12.97 -16.47 -8.54
C THR A 56 -13.63 -15.90 -7.30
N SER A 57 -12.88 -15.26 -6.40
CA SER A 57 -13.38 -14.78 -5.11
C SER A 57 -13.81 -13.31 -5.18
N PRO A 58 -15.12 -13.00 -4.98
CA PRO A 58 -15.59 -11.63 -4.87
C PRO A 58 -14.91 -10.86 -3.72
N LYS A 59 -14.52 -11.57 -2.64
CA LYS A 59 -13.85 -10.96 -1.48
C LYS A 59 -12.46 -10.44 -1.84
N VAL A 60 -11.69 -11.21 -2.62
CA VAL A 60 -10.35 -10.81 -3.06
C VAL A 60 -10.43 -9.64 -4.04
N ARG A 61 -11.41 -9.64 -4.95
CA ARG A 61 -11.66 -8.49 -5.83
C ARG A 61 -12.02 -7.23 -5.05
N ALA A 62 -12.91 -7.35 -4.07
CA ALA A 62 -13.25 -6.23 -3.20
C ALA A 62 -12.01 -5.67 -2.49
N LEU A 63 -11.16 -6.54 -1.92
CA LEU A 63 -9.92 -6.14 -1.27
C LEU A 63 -8.98 -5.37 -2.22
N ALA A 64 -8.81 -5.86 -3.45
CA ALA A 64 -8.03 -5.18 -4.48
C ALA A 64 -8.58 -3.80 -4.82
N THR A 65 -9.90 -3.69 -5.05
CA THR A 65 -10.57 -2.42 -5.32
C THR A 65 -10.42 -1.45 -4.15
N PHE A 66 -10.58 -1.89 -2.90
CA PHE A 66 -10.39 -1.02 -1.75
C PHE A 66 -8.97 -0.47 -1.68
N HIS A 67 -7.94 -1.30 -1.91
CA HIS A 67 -6.57 -0.82 -1.91
C HIS A 67 -6.33 0.24 -2.97
N GLU A 68 -6.78 0.02 -4.21
CA GLU A 68 -6.67 1.02 -5.28
C GLU A 68 -7.23 2.39 -4.85
N HIS A 69 -8.43 2.40 -4.25
CA HIS A 69 -9.06 3.63 -3.78
C HIS A 69 -8.34 4.26 -2.57
N ILE A 70 -7.84 3.45 -1.62
CA ILE A 70 -7.06 3.92 -0.47
C ILE A 70 -5.81 4.65 -0.97
N PHE A 71 -5.03 4.01 -1.85
CA PHE A 71 -3.78 4.57 -2.37
C PHE A 71 -4.00 5.77 -3.27
N GLN A 72 -5.10 5.80 -4.05
CA GLN A 72 -5.51 7.00 -4.77
C GLN A 72 -5.84 8.16 -3.83
N CYS A 73 -6.58 7.91 -2.75
CA CYS A 73 -6.88 8.94 -1.74
C CYS A 73 -5.63 9.46 -1.05
N LEU A 74 -4.68 8.57 -0.72
CA LEU A 74 -3.40 8.94 -0.12
C LEU A 74 -2.58 9.86 -1.04
N ARG A 75 -2.42 9.50 -2.32
CA ARG A 75 -1.74 10.33 -3.32
C ARG A 75 -2.39 11.70 -3.51
N ASN A 76 -3.72 11.75 -3.43
CA ASN A 76 -4.51 12.98 -3.56
C ASN A 76 -4.67 13.76 -2.25
N GLN A 77 -3.96 13.37 -1.18
CA GLN A 77 -4.05 14.00 0.14
C GLN A 77 -5.47 14.03 0.74
N GLN A 78 -6.32 13.07 0.35
CA GLN A 78 -7.69 12.93 0.84
C GLN A 78 -7.71 12.08 2.11
N TRP A 79 -7.10 12.57 3.19
CA TRP A 79 -6.82 11.84 4.43
C TRP A 79 -8.05 11.22 5.08
N ASP A 80 -9.14 11.98 5.21
CA ASP A 80 -10.38 11.49 5.81
C ASP A 80 -11.00 10.36 4.99
N LYS A 81 -10.98 10.48 3.65
CA LYS A 81 -11.49 9.45 2.75
C LYS A 81 -10.62 8.20 2.81
N ALA A 82 -9.29 8.35 2.80
CA ALA A 82 -8.36 7.23 2.96
C ALA A 82 -8.62 6.48 4.27
N ARG A 83 -8.81 7.21 5.38
CA ARG A 83 -9.12 6.62 6.69
C ARG A 83 -10.44 5.85 6.68
N ALA A 84 -11.51 6.44 6.13
CA ALA A 84 -12.81 5.78 6.03
C ALA A 84 -12.77 4.52 5.16
N LEU A 85 -11.99 4.53 4.08
CA LEU A 85 -11.78 3.35 3.23
C LEU A 85 -10.96 2.27 3.95
N ILE A 86 -9.93 2.66 4.72
CA ILE A 86 -9.16 1.73 5.54
C ILE A 86 -10.06 1.02 6.56
N GLU A 87 -10.94 1.74 7.27
CA GLU A 87 -11.88 1.13 8.23
C GLU A 87 -12.84 0.13 7.60
N GLN A 88 -13.28 0.38 6.36
CA GLN A 88 -14.13 -0.56 5.62
C GLN A 88 -13.33 -1.76 5.13
N CYS A 89 -12.16 -1.53 4.56
CA CYS A 89 -11.27 -2.56 4.04
C CYS A 89 -10.80 -3.52 5.15
N ALA A 90 -10.51 -3.00 6.34
CA ALA A 90 -10.10 -3.77 7.51
C ALA A 90 -11.12 -4.82 7.97
N ARG A 91 -12.38 -4.74 7.54
CA ARG A 91 -13.44 -5.72 7.85
C ARG A 91 -13.51 -6.87 6.84
N LEU A 92 -12.76 -6.78 5.74
CA LEU A 92 -12.74 -7.82 4.71
C LEU A 92 -11.87 -9.01 5.13
N SER A 93 -12.25 -10.20 4.66
CA SER A 93 -11.44 -11.40 4.82
C SER A 93 -10.14 -11.26 4.02
N GLY A 94 -8.99 -11.48 4.67
CA GLY A 94 -7.67 -11.29 4.05
C GLY A 94 -7.07 -9.89 4.22
N ALA A 95 -7.76 -9.00 4.95
CA ALA A 95 -7.24 -7.72 5.43
C ALA A 95 -5.94 -7.89 6.22
N SER A 96 -4.93 -7.06 5.91
CA SER A 96 -3.72 -6.95 6.72
C SER A 96 -3.89 -5.83 7.74
N GLN A 97 -4.17 -6.17 9.00
CA GLN A 97 -4.35 -5.17 10.07
C GLN A 97 -3.07 -4.36 10.30
N THR A 98 -1.90 -5.03 10.25
CA THR A 98 -0.59 -4.38 10.38
C THR A 98 -0.39 -3.30 9.31
N LEU A 99 -0.80 -3.57 8.07
CA LEU A 99 -0.74 -2.59 6.99
C LEU A 99 -1.62 -1.37 7.25
N TYR A 100 -2.85 -1.60 7.72
CA TYR A 100 -3.78 -0.54 8.00
C TYR A 100 -3.36 0.32 9.19
N ASP A 101 -2.76 -0.27 10.21
CA ASP A 101 -2.19 0.46 11.34
C ASP A 101 -1.01 1.35 10.91
N LEU A 102 -0.16 0.84 10.01
CA LEU A 102 0.91 1.64 9.39
C LEU A 102 0.32 2.85 8.66
N TYR A 103 -0.70 2.67 7.82
CA TYR A 103 -1.30 3.79 7.09
C TYR A 103 -2.05 4.77 7.98
N ARG A 104 -2.74 4.30 9.04
CA ARG A 104 -3.32 5.20 10.06
C ARG A 104 -2.25 6.06 10.71
N ALA A 105 -1.07 5.49 11.01
CA ALA A 105 0.06 6.26 11.55
C ALA A 105 0.60 7.29 10.56
N ARG A 106 0.76 6.90 9.29
CA ARG A 106 1.23 7.82 8.22
C ARG A 106 0.26 8.94 7.92
N ILE A 107 -1.04 8.67 7.89
CA ILE A 107 -2.06 9.71 7.72
C ILE A 107 -1.95 10.76 8.83
N ARG A 108 -1.88 10.33 10.11
CA ARG A 108 -1.67 11.25 11.25
C ARG A 108 -0.38 12.06 11.12
N TYR A 109 0.68 11.46 10.59
CA TYR A 109 1.92 12.16 10.31
C TYR A 109 1.74 13.23 9.24
N PHE A 110 1.11 12.92 8.09
CA PHE A 110 0.87 13.90 7.02
C PHE A 110 -0.11 15.00 7.41
N GLU A 111 -1.05 14.75 8.31
CA GLU A 111 -1.93 15.80 8.85
C GLU A 111 -1.18 16.82 9.70
N THR A 112 -0.12 16.39 10.39
CA THR A 112 0.73 17.26 11.20
C THR A 112 1.91 17.84 10.42
N HIS A 113 2.32 17.17 9.35
CA HIS A 113 3.43 17.51 8.46
C HIS A 113 2.94 17.43 7.01
N PRO A 114 2.13 18.41 6.56
CA PRO A 114 1.56 18.37 5.22
C PRO A 114 2.66 18.33 4.17
N PRO A 115 2.54 17.46 3.15
CA PRO A 115 3.53 17.35 2.11
C PRO A 115 3.64 18.66 1.30
N GLY A 116 4.87 19.03 0.92
CA GLY A 116 5.14 20.25 0.17
C GLY A 116 4.65 20.21 -1.29
N PRO A 117 4.73 21.34 -2.02
CA PRO A 117 4.20 21.51 -3.38
C PRO A 117 4.89 20.69 -4.49
N GLY A 118 5.79 19.77 -4.16
CA GLY A 118 6.46 18.84 -5.08
C GLY A 118 6.40 17.38 -4.64
N TRP A 119 5.47 17.04 -3.74
CA TRP A 119 5.35 15.69 -3.23
C TRP A 119 4.86 14.73 -4.31
N ASP A 120 5.64 13.68 -4.55
CA ASP A 120 5.37 12.62 -5.51
C ASP A 120 4.41 11.53 -4.99
N GLY A 121 3.93 11.66 -3.75
CA GLY A 121 3.06 10.69 -3.11
C GLY A 121 3.78 9.62 -2.29
N ALA A 122 5.12 9.58 -2.29
CA ALA A 122 5.88 8.57 -1.58
C ALA A 122 6.04 8.90 -0.10
N PHE A 123 5.94 7.87 0.75
CA PHE A 123 6.34 8.00 2.14
C PHE A 123 7.87 7.98 2.24
N ARG A 124 8.44 9.09 2.72
CA ARG A 124 9.84 9.21 3.07
C ARG A 124 9.98 9.20 4.59
N PRO A 125 10.52 8.14 5.20
CA PRO A 125 10.87 8.22 6.61
C PRO A 125 11.93 9.30 6.76
N VAL A 126 11.69 10.29 7.63
CA VAL A 126 12.73 11.24 8.03
C VAL A 126 13.75 10.43 8.84
N LEU A 127 14.84 10.02 8.19
CA LEU A 127 16.01 9.52 8.91
C LEU A 127 16.52 10.67 9.79
N LYS A 128 16.35 10.53 11.10
CA LYS A 128 17.09 11.32 12.08
C LYS A 128 18.39 10.61 12.42
#